data_AF-A0A7X9GJD2-F1
#
_entry.id   AF-A0A7X9GJD2-F1
#
_cell.length_a   1.000
_cell.length_b   1.000
_cell.length_c   1.000
_cell.angle_alpha   90.00
_cell.angle_beta   90.00
_cell.angle_gamma   90.00
#
_symmetry.space_group_name_H-M   'P 1'
#
loop_
_entity.id
_entity.type
_entity.pdbx_description
1 polymer ?
#
loop_
_entity_poly.entity_id
_entity_poly.type
_entity_poly.pdbx_seq_one_letter_code
_entity_poly.pdbx_strand_id
1 'polypeptide(L)'
;MMTREEIIAYMEQKSYRPLAYQELKEVLQVEDDSAFAALLGRMEKEGDVVRTRKNKYGLPWMMNLVRGVISISPRGFGILTPEGDGQEVFVYGRDLNGAMHHDKVMVRINRRGNGSQRPEGEVIRALQRAHHQLVGTYRKSKTVPQVIPDDPRLLYPVYIKPKGRIKVRDGDKVLIKITVWPDKNQYPEGKLVEVLGAKGAPGVDVVCIIKKYQLRD
;
A
#
# COMPACT_ATOMS: atom_id res chain seq x y z
N MET A 1 -22.55 22.91 -0.65
CA MET A 1 -21.11 22.57 -0.50
C MET A 1 -20.75 21.63 -1.62
N MET A 2 -19.63 21.89 -2.31
CA MET A 2 -19.11 21.01 -3.36
C MET A 2 -18.84 19.60 -2.82
N THR A 3 -19.27 18.58 -3.56
CA THR A 3 -19.13 17.16 -3.22
C THR A 3 -18.05 16.49 -4.06
N ARG A 4 -17.64 15.28 -3.65
CA ARG A 4 -16.68 14.46 -4.39
C ARG A 4 -17.25 14.08 -5.75
N GLU A 5 -18.51 13.68 -5.76
CA GLU A 5 -19.24 13.17 -6.90
C GLU A 5 -19.40 14.25 -7.98
N GLU A 6 -19.67 15.49 -7.59
CA GLU A 6 -19.74 16.64 -8.52
C GLU A 6 -18.40 16.90 -9.22
N ILE A 7 -17.28 16.84 -8.47
CA ILE A 7 -15.94 17.02 -9.04
C ILE A 7 -15.61 15.88 -10.01
N ILE A 8 -15.90 14.63 -9.64
CA ILE A 8 -15.67 13.47 -10.52
C ILE A 8 -16.53 13.59 -11.79
N ALA A 9 -17.83 13.86 -11.64
CA ALA A 9 -18.75 14.01 -12.76
C ALA A 9 -18.32 15.12 -13.72
N TYR A 10 -17.79 16.24 -13.20
CA TYR A 10 -17.22 17.30 -14.02
C TYR A 10 -15.98 16.82 -14.80
N MET A 11 -15.06 16.10 -14.14
CA MET A 11 -13.84 15.58 -14.76
C MET A 11 -14.11 14.42 -15.75
N GLU A 12 -15.25 13.73 -15.64
CA GLU A 12 -15.68 12.65 -16.54
C GLU A 12 -16.22 13.15 -17.89
N GLN A 13 -16.52 14.45 -18.00
CA GLN A 13 -16.99 15.03 -19.25
C GLN A 13 -15.97 14.83 -20.38
N LYS A 14 -16.43 14.49 -21.58
CA LYS A 14 -15.55 14.21 -22.73
C LYS A 14 -14.61 15.36 -23.11
N SER A 15 -15.02 16.60 -22.84
CA SER A 15 -14.24 17.82 -23.08
C SER A 15 -13.24 18.13 -21.98
N TYR A 16 -13.29 17.42 -20.85
CA TYR A 16 -12.42 17.68 -19.73
C TYR A 16 -10.95 17.40 -20.11
N ARG A 17 -10.10 18.36 -19.75
CA ARG A 17 -8.64 18.24 -19.76
C ARG A 17 -8.16 18.49 -18.34
N PRO A 18 -7.06 17.86 -17.88
CA PRO A 18 -6.53 18.15 -16.56
C PRO A 18 -6.32 19.66 -16.36
N LEU A 19 -6.82 20.18 -15.24
CA LEU A 19 -6.83 21.61 -14.91
C LEU A 19 -5.98 21.88 -13.65
N ALA A 20 -5.34 23.05 -13.60
CA ALA A 20 -4.68 23.53 -12.40
C ALA A 20 -5.70 23.85 -11.28
N TYR A 21 -5.22 24.00 -10.05
CA TYR A 21 -6.08 24.30 -8.90
C TYR A 21 -6.97 25.54 -9.10
N GLN A 22 -6.40 26.64 -9.60
CA GLN A 22 -7.15 27.88 -9.85
C GLN A 22 -8.17 27.72 -10.99
N GLU A 23 -7.77 27.05 -12.08
CA GLU A 23 -8.68 26.74 -13.21
C GLU A 23 -9.88 25.90 -12.73
N LEU A 24 -9.67 24.93 -11.83
CA LEU A 24 -10.77 24.15 -11.25
C LEU A 24 -11.70 25.00 -10.38
N LYS A 25 -11.15 25.89 -9.55
CA LYS A 25 -11.96 26.79 -8.72
C LYS A 25 -12.87 27.68 -9.54
N GLU A 26 -12.33 28.26 -10.62
CA GLU A 26 -13.07 29.14 -11.52
C GLU A 26 -14.21 28.37 -12.19
N VAL A 27 -13.92 27.21 -12.79
CA VAL A 27 -14.95 26.48 -13.56
C VAL A 27 -15.98 25.81 -12.67
N LEU A 28 -15.59 25.32 -11.49
CA LEU A 28 -16.50 24.74 -10.51
C LEU A 28 -17.19 25.81 -9.63
N GLN A 29 -16.91 27.10 -9.86
CA GLN A 29 -17.48 28.22 -9.13
C GLN A 29 -17.34 28.06 -7.59
N VAL A 30 -16.12 27.73 -7.15
CA VAL A 30 -15.82 27.45 -5.74
C VAL A 30 -15.92 28.74 -4.90
N GLU A 31 -16.86 28.74 -3.95
CA GLU A 31 -17.05 29.84 -2.98
C GLU A 31 -16.12 29.71 -1.76
N ASP A 32 -15.97 28.50 -1.21
CA ASP A 32 -15.12 28.22 -0.05
C ASP A 32 -13.84 27.49 -0.47
N ASP A 33 -12.76 28.25 -0.61
CA ASP A 33 -11.45 27.75 -1.02
C ASP A 33 -10.84 26.75 -0.02
N SER A 34 -11.07 26.97 1.29
CA SER A 34 -10.50 26.11 2.33
C SER A 34 -11.17 24.73 2.31
N ALA A 35 -12.51 24.71 2.22
CA ALA A 35 -13.26 23.47 2.10
C ALA A 35 -12.90 22.71 0.81
N PHE A 36 -12.74 23.43 -0.31
CA PHE A 36 -12.35 22.83 -1.59
C PHE A 36 -10.92 22.26 -1.54
N ALA A 37 -9.95 23.00 -0.99
CA ALA A 37 -8.59 22.52 -0.80
C ALA A 37 -8.56 21.22 0.03
N ALA A 38 -9.31 21.19 1.14
CA ALA A 38 -9.41 20.02 2.00
C ALA A 38 -10.07 18.83 1.29
N LEU A 39 -11.14 19.07 0.52
CA LEU A 39 -11.81 18.02 -0.26
C LEU A 39 -10.90 17.46 -1.36
N LEU A 40 -10.32 18.31 -2.19
CA LEU A 40 -9.45 17.90 -3.29
C LEU A 40 -8.20 17.18 -2.76
N GLY A 41 -7.62 17.64 -1.65
CA GLY A 41 -6.51 16.96 -0.97
C GLY A 41 -6.88 15.56 -0.47
N ARG A 42 -8.10 15.36 0.06
CA ARG A 42 -8.60 14.02 0.43
C ARG A 42 -8.77 13.14 -0.80
N MET A 43 -9.39 13.65 -1.87
CA MET A 43 -9.56 12.92 -3.13
C MET A 43 -8.21 12.53 -3.74
N GLU A 44 -7.20 13.39 -3.67
CA GLU A 44 -5.83 13.08 -4.12
C GLU A 44 -5.19 12.00 -3.26
N LYS A 45 -5.36 12.04 -1.93
CA LYS A 45 -4.84 11.03 -1.02
C LYS A 45 -5.48 9.66 -1.24
N GLU A 46 -6.79 9.63 -1.43
CA GLU A 46 -7.57 8.41 -1.68
C GLU A 46 -7.42 7.89 -3.11
N GLY A 47 -6.91 8.74 -4.02
CA GLY A 47 -6.61 8.38 -5.40
C GLY A 47 -7.80 8.47 -6.34
N ASP A 48 -8.85 9.21 -6.00
CA ASP A 48 -9.94 9.54 -6.94
C ASP A 48 -9.45 10.51 -8.01
N VAL A 49 -8.54 11.41 -7.63
CA VAL A 49 -7.84 12.31 -8.54
C VAL A 49 -6.35 12.14 -8.38
N VAL A 50 -5.62 12.50 -9.42
CA VAL A 50 -4.16 12.53 -9.40
C VAL A 50 -3.66 13.88 -9.86
N ARG A 51 -2.64 14.38 -9.16
CA ARG A 51 -1.92 15.58 -9.54
C ARG A 51 -0.77 15.22 -10.48
N THR A 52 -0.80 15.77 -11.67
CA THR A 52 0.26 15.62 -12.67
C THR A 52 1.50 16.41 -12.29
N ARG A 53 2.65 16.12 -12.93
CA ARG A 53 3.90 16.89 -12.75
C ARG A 53 3.77 18.38 -13.09
N LYS A 54 2.78 18.75 -13.92
CA LYS A 54 2.46 20.13 -14.28
C LYS A 54 1.48 20.80 -13.30
N ASN A 55 1.27 20.22 -12.11
CA ASN A 55 0.33 20.70 -11.08
C ASN A 55 -1.13 20.79 -11.54
N LYS A 56 -1.53 19.90 -12.46
CA LYS A 56 -2.91 19.78 -12.94
C LYS A 56 -3.54 18.51 -12.39
N TYR A 57 -4.82 18.56 -12.04
CA TYR A 57 -5.58 17.43 -11.52
C TYR A 57 -6.36 16.75 -12.64
N GLY A 58 -6.57 15.46 -12.54
CA GLY A 58 -7.48 14.71 -13.39
C GLY A 58 -7.69 13.30 -12.84
N LEU A 59 -8.51 12.52 -13.54
CA LEU A 59 -8.91 11.19 -13.09
C LEU A 59 -7.82 10.16 -13.43
N PRO A 60 -7.56 9.15 -12.57
CA PRO A 60 -6.46 8.20 -12.73
C PRO A 60 -6.33 7.57 -14.13
N TRP A 61 -7.45 7.15 -14.73
CA TRP A 61 -7.44 6.49 -16.04
C TRP A 61 -6.96 7.40 -17.18
N MET A 62 -7.09 8.72 -17.04
CA MET A 62 -6.55 9.68 -18.02
C MET A 62 -5.01 9.64 -18.09
N MET A 63 -4.35 9.04 -17.10
CA MET A 63 -2.90 8.90 -17.00
C MET A 63 -2.44 7.43 -17.01
N ASN A 64 -3.28 6.53 -17.54
CA ASN A 64 -3.06 5.07 -17.53
C ASN A 64 -2.83 4.52 -16.11
N LEU A 65 -3.50 5.10 -15.12
CA LEU A 65 -3.42 4.63 -13.74
C LEU A 65 -4.68 3.84 -13.37
N VAL A 66 -4.47 2.75 -12.64
CA VAL A 66 -5.50 1.89 -12.11
C VAL A 66 -5.32 1.79 -10.60
N ARG A 67 -6.41 2.00 -9.86
CA ARG A 67 -6.47 1.77 -8.41
C ARG A 67 -7.05 0.39 -8.13
N GLY A 68 -6.54 -0.27 -7.10
CA GLY A 68 -6.97 -1.62 -6.76
C GLY A 68 -6.24 -2.18 -5.55
N VAL A 69 -6.58 -3.41 -5.20
CA VAL A 69 -5.93 -4.17 -4.13
C VAL A 69 -4.91 -5.11 -4.76
N ILE A 70 -3.68 -5.10 -4.24
CA ILE A 70 -2.61 -5.94 -4.76
C ILE A 70 -2.45 -7.25 -3.98
N SER A 71 -2.52 -8.36 -4.69
CA SER A 71 -2.24 -9.70 -4.18
C SER A 71 -0.83 -10.13 -4.55
N ILE A 72 0.09 -10.03 -3.60
CA ILE A 72 1.46 -10.55 -3.73
C ILE A 72 1.51 -12.08 -3.59
N SER A 73 2.22 -12.73 -4.51
CA SER A 73 2.55 -14.14 -4.52
C SER A 73 3.84 -14.41 -3.73
N PRO A 74 3.97 -15.57 -3.04
CA PRO A 74 5.24 -16.00 -2.45
C PRO A 74 6.42 -16.06 -3.43
N ARG A 75 6.14 -16.11 -4.74
CA ARG A 75 7.18 -16.05 -5.79
C ARG A 75 7.70 -14.64 -6.07
N GLY A 76 7.19 -13.61 -5.39
CA GLY A 76 7.70 -12.25 -5.47
C GLY A 76 7.08 -11.35 -6.53
N PHE A 77 5.98 -11.74 -7.17
CA PHE A 77 5.20 -10.88 -8.08
C PHE A 77 3.84 -10.52 -7.45
N GLY A 78 3.19 -9.47 -7.97
CA GLY A 78 1.86 -9.03 -7.54
C GLY A 78 0.84 -9.07 -8.67
N ILE A 79 -0.42 -9.28 -8.31
CA ILE A 79 -1.57 -9.11 -9.19
C ILE A 79 -2.46 -8.03 -8.56
N LEU A 80 -2.73 -6.95 -9.28
CA LEU A 80 -3.70 -5.95 -8.84
C LEU A 80 -5.08 -6.29 -9.36
N THR A 81 -6.05 -6.35 -8.46
CA THR A 81 -7.48 -6.41 -8.78
C THR A 81 -8.04 -4.98 -8.75
N PRO A 82 -8.53 -4.44 -9.88
CA PRO A 82 -9.09 -3.08 -9.93
C PRO A 82 -10.33 -2.90 -9.05
N GLU A 83 -10.59 -1.67 -8.59
CA GLU A 83 -11.81 -1.37 -7.80
C GLU A 83 -13.08 -1.21 -8.65
N GLY A 84 -12.94 -1.11 -9.96
CA GLY A 84 -14.06 -1.04 -10.90
C GLY A 84 -13.90 -2.07 -12.02
N ASP A 85 -14.61 -1.86 -13.11
CA ASP A 85 -14.51 -2.74 -14.26
C ASP A 85 -13.11 -2.61 -14.90
N GLY A 86 -12.40 -3.73 -14.99
CA GLY A 86 -11.06 -3.77 -15.53
C GLY A 86 -10.43 -5.14 -15.41
N GLN A 87 -9.43 -5.39 -16.26
CA GLN A 87 -8.62 -6.60 -16.17
C GLN A 87 -7.62 -6.47 -15.02
N GLU A 88 -7.33 -7.61 -14.37
CA GLU A 88 -6.24 -7.67 -13.40
C GLU A 88 -4.90 -7.25 -14.03
N VAL A 89 -4.08 -6.52 -13.27
CA VAL A 89 -2.77 -6.04 -13.73
C VAL A 89 -1.67 -6.87 -13.09
N PHE A 90 -0.78 -7.42 -13.90
CA PHE A 90 0.42 -8.10 -13.43
C PHE A 90 1.51 -7.09 -13.07
N VAL A 91 2.18 -7.30 -11.93
CA VAL A 91 3.27 -6.46 -11.44
C VAL A 91 4.47 -7.33 -11.08
N TYR A 92 5.61 -7.12 -11.74
CA TYR A 92 6.86 -7.82 -11.39
C TYR A 92 7.37 -7.37 -10.02
N GLY A 93 8.16 -8.21 -9.34
CA GLY A 93 8.72 -7.89 -8.03
C GLY A 93 9.50 -6.58 -7.96
N ARG A 94 10.30 -6.29 -9.00
CA ARG A 94 11.03 -5.02 -9.14
C ARG A 94 10.13 -3.79 -9.30
N ASP A 95 8.89 -4.00 -9.73
CA ASP A 95 7.89 -2.98 -10.05
C ASP A 95 6.83 -2.86 -8.92
N LEU A 96 6.99 -3.60 -7.81
CA LEU A 96 6.12 -3.51 -6.62
C LEU A 96 6.35 -2.22 -5.82
N ASN A 97 7.55 -1.63 -5.91
CA ASN A 97 7.93 -0.39 -5.21
C ASN A 97 7.50 -0.35 -3.73
N GLY A 98 7.68 -1.47 -3.02
CA GLY A 98 7.35 -1.58 -1.60
C GLY A 98 5.87 -1.70 -1.27
N ALA A 99 5.02 -2.00 -2.25
CA ALA A 99 3.69 -2.54 -1.97
C ALA A 99 3.81 -3.82 -1.15
N MET A 100 2.95 -3.96 -0.15
CA MET A 100 2.80 -5.19 0.62
C MET A 100 1.52 -5.90 0.21
N HIS A 101 1.43 -7.18 0.58
CA HIS A 101 0.26 -8.00 0.28
C HIS A 101 -1.02 -7.32 0.81
N HIS A 102 -2.08 -7.32 0.01
CA HIS A 102 -3.36 -6.65 0.27
C HIS A 102 -3.34 -5.11 0.39
N ASP A 103 -2.23 -4.43 0.14
CA ASP A 103 -2.25 -2.97 0.08
C ASP A 103 -3.22 -2.49 -1.02
N LYS A 104 -3.97 -1.42 -0.73
CA LYS A 104 -4.65 -0.66 -1.79
C LYS A 104 -3.61 0.24 -2.42
N VAL A 105 -3.39 0.09 -3.72
CA VAL A 105 -2.31 0.76 -4.44
C VAL A 105 -2.81 1.42 -5.71
N MET A 106 -2.00 2.34 -6.22
CA MET A 106 -2.16 2.91 -7.56
C MET A 106 -1.06 2.32 -8.45
N VAL A 107 -1.44 1.71 -9.57
CA VAL A 107 -0.54 1.11 -10.55
C VAL A 107 -0.62 1.86 -11.87
N ARG A 108 0.54 2.15 -12.47
CA ARG A 108 0.61 2.63 -13.85
C ARG A 108 0.74 1.44 -14.79
N ILE A 109 -0.13 1.35 -15.79
CA ILE A 109 0.01 0.37 -16.86
C ILE A 109 1.13 0.81 -17.80
N ASN A 110 2.17 0.00 -17.92
CA ASN A 110 3.32 0.24 -18.79
C ASN A 110 3.23 -0.57 -20.09
N ARG A 111 2.54 -1.71 -20.08
CA ARG A 111 2.23 -2.50 -21.27
C ARG A 111 0.80 -2.99 -21.23
N ARG A 112 0.09 -2.83 -22.34
CA ARG A 112 -1.25 -3.40 -22.51
C ARG A 112 -1.14 -4.91 -22.68
N GLY A 113 -2.12 -5.63 -22.14
CA GLY A 113 -2.26 -7.05 -22.40
C GLY A 113 -2.52 -7.33 -23.88
N ASN A 114 -2.10 -8.49 -24.37
CA ASN A 114 -2.46 -8.98 -25.71
C ASN A 114 -3.30 -10.26 -25.59
N GLY A 115 -4.47 -10.29 -26.23
CA GLY A 115 -5.37 -11.44 -26.15
C GLY A 115 -5.74 -11.80 -24.71
N SER A 116 -5.28 -12.96 -24.24
CA SER A 116 -5.51 -13.47 -22.88
C SER A 116 -4.51 -13.00 -21.83
N GLN A 117 -3.44 -12.29 -22.23
CA GLN A 117 -2.43 -11.82 -21.28
C GLN A 117 -2.94 -10.60 -20.51
N ARG A 118 -2.64 -10.59 -19.21
CA ARG A 118 -2.91 -9.44 -18.35
C ARG A 118 -2.03 -8.25 -18.77
N PRO A 119 -2.49 -7.01 -18.65
CA PRO A 119 -1.61 -5.85 -18.72
C PRO A 119 -0.52 -5.92 -17.65
N GLU A 120 0.65 -5.35 -17.96
CA GLU A 120 1.77 -5.22 -17.02
C GLU A 120 1.87 -3.79 -16.51
N GLY A 121 2.14 -3.62 -15.22
CA GLY A 121 2.24 -2.33 -14.59
C GLY A 121 3.27 -2.23 -13.47
N GLU A 122 3.43 -1.02 -12.97
CA GLU A 122 4.30 -0.65 -11.87
C GLU A 122 3.49 0.08 -10.79
N VAL A 123 3.67 -0.32 -9.53
CA VAL A 123 3.08 0.39 -8.39
C VAL A 123 3.73 1.76 -8.27
N ILE A 124 2.94 2.83 -8.32
CA ILE A 124 3.46 4.20 -8.17
C ILE A 124 3.34 4.72 -6.74
N ARG A 125 2.37 4.21 -5.96
CA ARG A 125 2.22 4.47 -4.51
C ARG A 125 1.21 3.51 -3.88
N ALA A 126 1.37 3.28 -2.58
CA ALA A 126 0.30 2.71 -1.75
C ALA A 126 -0.66 3.83 -1.31
N LEU A 127 -1.96 3.60 -1.49
CA LEU A 127 -3.06 4.47 -1.05
C LEU A 127 -3.47 4.14 0.39
N GLN A 128 -3.48 2.84 0.72
CA GLN A 128 -3.79 2.33 2.05
C GLN A 128 -2.95 1.09 2.33
N ARG A 129 -2.38 1.01 3.54
CA ARG A 129 -1.59 -0.14 3.99
C ARG A 129 -2.50 -1.16 4.66
N ALA A 130 -2.40 -2.42 4.26
CA ALA A 130 -3.16 -3.51 4.88
C ALA A 130 -2.52 -4.01 6.18
N HIS A 131 -1.19 -3.96 6.24
CA HIS A 131 -0.43 -4.49 7.37
C HIS A 131 0.28 -3.38 8.13
N HIS A 132 -0.09 -3.22 9.40
CA HIS A 132 0.62 -2.37 10.37
C HIS A 132 1.38 -3.19 11.41
N GLN A 133 0.98 -4.45 11.60
CA GLN A 133 1.62 -5.43 12.45
C GLN A 133 1.78 -6.74 11.70
N LEU A 134 2.79 -7.52 12.08
CA LEU A 134 2.98 -8.87 11.56
C LEU A 134 3.63 -9.75 12.61
N VAL A 135 3.37 -11.05 12.47
CA VAL A 135 4.03 -12.10 13.25
C VAL A 135 5.18 -12.65 12.43
N GLY A 136 6.31 -12.89 13.09
CA GLY A 136 7.47 -13.48 12.48
C GLY A 136 8.38 -14.16 13.48
N THR A 137 9.54 -14.58 13.01
CA THR A 137 10.58 -15.21 13.83
C THR A 137 11.73 -14.23 14.00
N TYR A 138 12.07 -13.93 15.24
CA TYR A 138 13.22 -13.07 15.56
C TYR A 138 14.52 -13.77 15.18
N ARG A 139 15.38 -13.03 14.49
CA ARG A 139 16.72 -13.43 14.08
C ARG A 139 17.73 -12.44 14.59
N LYS A 140 18.59 -12.90 15.50
CA LYS A 140 19.73 -12.13 15.97
C LYS A 140 20.78 -12.09 14.84
N SER A 141 21.25 -10.89 14.53
CA SER A 141 22.36 -10.67 13.59
C SER A 141 23.50 -9.96 14.31
N LYS A 142 24.71 -10.04 13.75
CA LYS A 142 25.88 -9.28 14.22
C LYS A 142 25.72 -7.78 13.99
N THR A 143 24.93 -7.37 13.00
CA THR A 143 24.72 -5.96 12.62
C THR A 143 23.39 -5.44 13.15
N VAL A 144 22.28 -5.83 12.52
CA VAL A 144 20.94 -5.36 12.85
C VAL A 144 20.02 -6.56 13.01
N PRO A 145 19.37 -6.76 14.18
CA PRO A 145 18.41 -7.83 14.34
C PRO A 145 17.23 -7.64 13.40
N GLN A 146 16.66 -8.76 12.95
CA GLN A 146 15.56 -8.76 12.00
C GLN A 146 14.47 -9.74 12.41
N VAL A 147 13.27 -9.55 11.87
CA VAL A 147 12.16 -10.49 12.00
C VAL A 147 11.83 -11.02 10.61
N ILE A 148 11.87 -12.34 10.47
CA ILE A 148 11.44 -13.03 9.25
C ILE A 148 9.93 -13.24 9.36
N PRO A 149 9.10 -12.63 8.50
CA PRO A 149 7.66 -12.80 8.55
C PRO A 149 7.26 -14.27 8.35
N ASP A 150 6.18 -14.70 9.00
CA ASP A 150 5.63 -16.05 8.77
C ASP A 150 4.86 -16.16 7.47
N ASP A 151 4.30 -15.05 6.99
CA ASP A 151 3.63 -15.02 5.70
C ASP A 151 4.67 -14.84 4.59
N PRO A 152 4.88 -15.83 3.71
CA PRO A 152 5.90 -15.75 2.66
C PRO A 152 5.57 -14.69 1.58
N ARG A 153 4.37 -14.12 1.60
CA ARG A 153 3.98 -12.99 0.74
C ARG A 153 4.55 -11.65 1.24
N LEU A 154 5.03 -11.60 2.49
CA LEU A 154 5.77 -10.47 3.02
C LEU A 154 7.25 -10.68 2.71
N LEU A 155 7.65 -10.20 1.54
CA LEU A 155 8.89 -10.60 0.83
C LEU A 155 10.19 -10.24 1.56
N TYR A 156 10.15 -9.29 2.49
CA TYR A 156 11.35 -8.72 3.10
C TYR A 156 11.41 -9.03 4.61
N PRO A 157 12.59 -9.40 5.13
CA PRO A 157 12.87 -9.29 6.55
C PRO A 157 12.62 -7.88 7.06
N VAL A 158 12.08 -7.76 8.27
CA VAL A 158 11.84 -6.46 8.92
C VAL A 158 12.97 -6.18 9.89
N TYR A 159 13.72 -5.11 9.67
CA TYR A 159 14.78 -4.69 10.58
C TYR A 159 14.18 -4.12 11.88
N ILE A 160 14.70 -4.57 13.01
CA ILE A 160 14.19 -4.15 14.31
C ILE A 160 15.08 -3.05 14.87
N LYS A 161 14.50 -1.86 15.06
CA LYS A 161 15.17 -0.78 15.78
C LYS A 161 15.27 -1.15 17.26
N PRO A 162 16.49 -1.26 17.82
CA PRO A 162 16.64 -1.60 19.23
C PRO A 162 16.10 -0.45 20.08
N LYS A 163 14.98 -0.68 20.78
CA LYS A 163 14.50 0.20 21.84
C LYS A 163 13.93 -0.63 22.97
N GLY A 164 14.47 -0.44 24.17
CA GLY A 164 13.96 -1.02 25.42
C GLY A 164 14.59 -2.35 25.84
N ARG A 165 14.13 -2.85 26.99
CA ARG A 165 14.59 -4.07 27.68
C ARG A 165 13.73 -5.30 27.35
N ILE A 166 13.16 -5.41 26.16
CA ILE A 166 12.39 -6.63 25.82
C ILE A 166 13.38 -7.79 25.68
N LYS A 167 13.31 -8.75 26.59
CA LYS A 167 14.12 -9.98 26.54
C LYS A 167 13.56 -10.88 25.44
N VAL A 168 14.21 -10.87 24.29
CA VAL A 168 13.90 -11.73 23.13
C VAL A 168 15.10 -12.60 22.80
N ARG A 169 14.87 -13.89 22.55
CA ARG A 169 15.91 -14.85 22.15
C ARG A 169 15.86 -15.06 20.65
N ASP A 170 17.01 -15.48 20.10
CA ASP A 170 17.06 -15.89 18.71
C ASP A 170 16.11 -17.08 18.49
N GLY A 171 15.29 -17.02 17.44
CA GLY A 171 14.28 -18.04 17.16
C GLY A 171 12.92 -17.86 17.83
N ASP A 172 12.74 -16.86 18.70
CA ASP A 172 11.44 -16.58 19.28
C ASP A 172 10.44 -16.08 18.24
N LYS A 173 9.19 -16.47 18.42
CA LYS A 173 8.03 -15.90 17.73
C LYS A 173 7.71 -14.55 18.33
N VAL A 174 7.49 -13.57 17.47
CA VAL A 174 7.30 -12.19 17.90
C VAL A 174 6.22 -11.50 17.09
N LEU A 175 5.50 -10.59 17.73
CA LEU A 175 4.65 -9.60 17.09
C LEU A 175 5.43 -8.30 16.96
N ILE A 176 5.47 -7.74 15.76
CA ILE A 176 6.11 -6.44 15.50
C ILE A 176 5.11 -5.46 14.90
N LYS A 177 5.35 -4.17 15.15
CA LYS A 177 4.67 -3.06 14.48
C LYS A 177 5.61 -2.45 13.46
N ILE A 178 5.15 -2.34 12.21
CA ILE A 178 5.89 -1.69 11.13
C ILE A 178 5.93 -0.19 11.43
N THR A 179 7.13 0.38 11.38
CA THR A 179 7.36 1.81 11.56
C THR A 179 7.85 2.48 10.28
N VAL A 180 8.45 1.70 9.39
CA VAL A 180 8.86 2.14 8.05
C VAL A 180 8.45 1.02 7.10
N TRP A 181 7.62 1.36 6.11
CA TRP A 181 7.23 0.42 5.06
C TRP A 181 8.35 0.30 4.03
N PRO A 182 8.44 -0.84 3.32
CA PRO A 182 9.42 -0.94 2.26
C PRO A 182 9.09 0.04 1.14
N ASP A 183 10.12 0.47 0.42
CA ASP A 183 10.02 1.14 -0.87
C ASP A 183 11.15 0.63 -1.80
N LYS A 184 11.36 1.30 -2.93
CA LYS A 184 12.39 0.91 -3.92
C LYS A 184 13.82 0.94 -3.36
N ASN A 185 14.09 1.79 -2.36
CA ASN A 185 15.43 2.08 -1.84
C ASN A 185 15.56 1.74 -0.34
N GLN A 186 14.48 1.31 0.31
CA GLN A 186 14.42 1.09 1.74
C GLN A 186 13.74 -0.23 2.09
N TYR A 187 14.41 -0.99 2.96
CA TYR A 187 13.84 -2.17 3.61
C TYR A 187 12.88 -1.77 4.74
N PRO A 188 11.91 -2.63 5.09
CA PRO A 188 10.99 -2.32 6.16
C PRO A 188 11.70 -2.32 7.51
N GLU A 189 11.26 -1.40 8.36
CA GLU A 189 11.68 -1.35 9.76
C GLU A 189 10.48 -1.47 10.68
N GLY A 190 10.72 -2.05 11.85
CA GLY A 190 9.69 -2.23 12.85
C GLY A 190 10.21 -2.11 14.28
N LYS A 191 9.24 -2.15 15.19
CA LYS A 191 9.46 -2.25 16.63
C LYS A 191 8.85 -3.53 17.15
N LEU A 192 9.58 -4.19 18.03
CA LEU A 192 9.08 -5.33 18.77
C LEU A 192 7.95 -4.90 19.70
N VAL A 193 6.79 -5.56 19.59
CA VAL A 193 5.60 -5.30 20.42
C VAL A 193 5.49 -6.34 21.52
N GLU A 194 5.61 -7.62 21.15
CA GLU A 194 5.37 -8.74 22.05
C GLU A 194 6.26 -9.93 21.66
N VAL A 195 6.77 -10.65 22.66
CA VAL A 195 7.41 -11.96 22.47
C VAL A 195 6.34 -13.02 22.76
N LEU A 196 6.00 -13.79 21.74
CA LEU A 196 4.92 -14.79 21.80
C LEU A 196 5.41 -16.13 22.36
N GLY A 197 6.72 -16.37 22.31
CA GLY A 197 7.37 -17.57 22.86
C GLY A 197 8.34 -18.22 21.89
N ALA A 198 8.99 -19.31 22.32
CA ALA A 198 9.91 -20.05 21.47
C ALA A 198 9.16 -20.72 20.31
N LYS A 199 9.73 -20.67 19.10
CA LYS A 199 9.15 -21.38 17.94
C LYS A 199 9.04 -22.87 18.24
N GLY A 200 7.82 -23.41 18.09
CA GLY A 200 7.51 -24.82 18.33
C GLY A 200 7.16 -25.17 19.78
N ALA A 201 7.17 -24.20 20.70
CA ALA A 201 6.66 -24.44 22.05
C ALA A 201 5.13 -24.63 22.03
N PRO A 202 4.56 -25.47 22.92
CA PRO A 202 3.12 -25.72 22.97
C PRO A 202 2.29 -24.43 23.09
N GLY A 203 1.26 -24.30 22.26
CA GLY A 203 0.31 -23.17 22.27
C GLY A 203 0.80 -21.89 21.58
N VAL A 204 2.09 -21.77 21.25
CA VAL A 204 2.63 -20.56 20.59
C VAL A 204 2.10 -20.43 19.16
N ASP A 205 1.88 -21.53 18.47
CA ASP A 205 1.28 -21.59 17.13
C ASP A 205 -0.13 -21.00 17.11
N VAL A 206 -0.97 -21.37 18.08
CA VAL A 206 -2.33 -20.84 18.26
C VAL A 206 -2.27 -19.33 18.50
N VAL A 207 -1.43 -18.86 19.43
CA VAL A 207 -1.25 -17.42 19.71
C VAL A 207 -0.78 -16.67 18.46
N CYS A 208 0.14 -17.25 17.67
CA CYS A 208 0.60 -16.64 16.42
C CYS A 208 -0.54 -16.45 15.42
N ILE A 209 -1.43 -17.43 15.28
CA ILE A 209 -2.60 -17.34 14.37
C ILE A 209 -3.55 -16.25 14.86
N ILE A 210 -3.91 -16.24 16.15
CA ILE A 210 -4.80 -15.23 16.74
C ILE A 210 -4.26 -13.82 16.47
N LYS A 211 -2.98 -13.58 16.78
CA LYS A 211 -2.33 -12.27 16.57
C LYS A 211 -2.20 -11.91 15.08
N LYS A 212 -1.87 -12.88 14.22
CA LYS A 212 -1.73 -12.65 12.76
C LYS A 212 -3.04 -12.17 12.13
N TYR A 213 -4.16 -12.75 12.54
CA TYR A 213 -5.47 -12.44 11.98
C TYR A 213 -6.27 -11.44 12.82
N GLN A 214 -5.66 -10.88 13.88
CA GLN A 214 -6.32 -9.96 14.83
C GLN A 214 -7.67 -10.49 15.32
N LEU A 215 -7.76 -11.81 15.52
CA LEU A 215 -8.95 -12.44 16.07
C LEU A 215 -9.09 -12.01 17.53
N ARG A 216 -10.34 -11.78 17.97
CA ARG A 216 -10.61 -11.56 19.40
C ARG A 216 -10.45 -12.89 20.12
N ASP A 217 -9.80 -12.83 21.29
CA ASP A 217 -9.69 -13.96 22.22
C ASP A 217 -11.06 -14.47 22.68
#